data_AF-A0A0F9T4B7-F1
#
_entry.id   AF-A0A0F9T4B7-F1
#
_cell.length_a   1.000
_cell.length_b   1.000
_cell.length_c   1.000
_cell.angle_alpha   90.00
_cell.angle_beta   90.00
_cell.angle_gamma   90.00
#
_symmetry.space_group_name_H-M   'P 1'
#
loop_
_entity.id
_entity.type
_entity.pdbx_description
1 polymer ?
#
loop_
_entity_poly.entity_id
_entity_poly.type
_entity_poly.pdbx_seq_one_letter_code
_entity_poly.pdbx_strand_id
1 'polypeptide(L)'
;MQNYQKHFSTKKTPQSRPIPAAKTSQVKMRSGGYGWKVGDWGRLDRFLILGTEGGTYYVRESKLTIEASEAVVRCIHKDGPRVVKTVVEISQAGRAPKNDPALFVLAMCAKLGDAETKTAAYRVLPKVARIGTHLFHFAEYAKAFGGLGGNGFKRAIGRWYNDKPADRLCYQAVKYQQRDGWSHRDLLRLAHVQPASEDHNVLFHWMVNGWEIEDDSDHVRADMVKPDDPLRLMIGFELAKQADKASDVAKLIQD
;
A
#
# COMPACT_ATOMS: atom_id res chain seq x y z
N MET A 1 -42.90 -40.78 -29.40
CA MET A 1 -43.43 -39.44 -29.01
C MET A 1 -42.25 -38.57 -28.59
N GLN A 2 -42.09 -37.36 -29.15
CA GLN A 2 -40.93 -36.49 -28.83
C GLN A 2 -41.05 -35.92 -27.42
N ASN A 3 -39.99 -36.02 -26.61
CA ASN A 3 -39.98 -35.48 -25.25
C ASN A 3 -39.35 -34.08 -25.23
N TYR A 4 -40.18 -33.06 -25.50
CA TYR A 4 -39.77 -31.65 -25.56
C TYR A 4 -39.10 -31.15 -24.26
N GLN A 5 -39.48 -31.70 -23.10
CA GLN A 5 -38.96 -31.27 -21.79
C GLN A 5 -37.48 -31.65 -21.57
N LYS A 6 -36.96 -32.66 -22.28
CA LYS A 6 -35.52 -32.98 -22.28
C LYS A 6 -34.69 -31.89 -22.99
N HIS A 7 -35.30 -31.18 -23.93
CA HIS A 7 -34.63 -30.19 -24.77
C HIS A 7 -34.86 -28.76 -24.27
N PHE A 8 -35.96 -28.51 -23.55
CA PHE A 8 -36.31 -27.20 -23.01
C PHE A 8 -36.93 -27.34 -21.60
N SER A 9 -36.15 -27.03 -20.56
CA SER A 9 -36.59 -27.02 -19.16
C SER A 9 -35.87 -25.93 -18.37
N THR A 10 -36.64 -25.18 -17.59
CA THR A 10 -36.12 -24.18 -16.64
C THR A 10 -35.81 -24.77 -15.26
N LYS A 11 -36.29 -25.98 -14.96
CA LYS A 11 -36.03 -26.69 -13.70
C LYS A 11 -34.73 -27.50 -13.74
N LYS A 12 -34.32 -27.96 -14.92
CA LYS A 12 -33.10 -28.76 -15.14
C LYS A 12 -32.42 -28.30 -16.42
N THR A 13 -31.55 -27.29 -16.31
CA THR A 13 -30.73 -26.80 -17.42
C THR A 13 -29.26 -27.22 -17.20
N PRO A 14 -28.61 -27.90 -18.15
CA PRO A 14 -27.17 -28.17 -18.08
C PRO A 14 -26.36 -26.88 -18.05
N GLN A 15 -25.24 -26.86 -17.31
CA GLN A 15 -24.40 -25.67 -17.17
C GLN A 15 -23.81 -25.18 -18.52
N SER A 16 -23.75 -26.05 -19.54
CA SER A 16 -23.30 -25.69 -20.90
C SER A 16 -24.30 -24.83 -21.68
N ARG A 17 -25.47 -24.51 -21.12
CA ARG A 17 -26.49 -23.65 -21.73
C ARG A 17 -26.99 -22.61 -20.71
N PRO A 18 -27.37 -21.40 -21.15
CA PRO A 18 -28.08 -20.47 -20.29
C PRO A 18 -29.47 -21.03 -19.96
N ILE A 19 -30.01 -20.67 -18.80
CA ILE A 19 -31.35 -21.09 -18.38
C ILE A 19 -32.38 -20.54 -19.37
N PRO A 20 -33.15 -21.40 -20.07
CA PRO A 20 -34.13 -20.95 -21.06
C PRO A 20 -35.27 -20.14 -20.43
N ALA A 21 -35.91 -19.25 -21.20
CA ALA A 21 -37.08 -18.43 -20.83
C ALA A 21 -36.91 -17.45 -19.65
N ALA A 22 -35.88 -17.59 -18.81
CA ALA A 22 -35.49 -16.52 -17.93
C ALA A 22 -34.79 -15.44 -18.80
N LYS A 23 -35.19 -14.16 -18.65
CA LYS A 23 -34.43 -13.01 -19.18
C LYS A 23 -33.11 -12.91 -18.42
N THR A 24 -32.25 -13.93 -18.54
CA THR A 24 -31.08 -14.08 -17.69
C THR A 24 -29.97 -13.13 -18.12
N SER A 25 -29.32 -12.51 -17.15
CA SER A 25 -28.03 -11.84 -17.31
C SER A 25 -26.85 -12.83 -17.25
N GLN A 26 -27.11 -14.11 -17.55
CA GLN A 26 -26.07 -15.15 -17.53
C GLN A 26 -25.09 -14.91 -18.67
N VAL A 27 -23.81 -15.04 -18.36
CA VAL A 27 -22.70 -14.92 -19.30
C VAL A 27 -21.95 -16.25 -19.35
N LYS A 28 -21.37 -16.54 -20.51
CA LYS A 28 -20.49 -17.70 -20.67
C LYS A 28 -19.20 -17.46 -19.87
N MET A 29 -18.91 -18.36 -18.94
CA MET A 29 -17.71 -18.36 -18.12
C MET A 29 -16.53 -18.98 -18.88
N ARG A 30 -15.30 -18.76 -18.39
CA ARG A 30 -14.08 -19.28 -19.03
C ARG A 30 -13.97 -20.81 -18.98
N SER A 31 -14.61 -21.44 -18.00
CA SER A 31 -14.73 -22.91 -17.90
C SER A 31 -15.70 -23.52 -18.93
N GLY A 32 -16.35 -22.70 -19.75
CA GLY A 32 -17.29 -23.13 -20.80
C GLY A 32 -18.75 -23.16 -20.38
N GLY A 33 -19.05 -23.19 -19.08
CA GLY A 33 -20.41 -23.12 -18.52
C GLY A 33 -20.97 -21.69 -18.45
N TYR A 34 -22.26 -21.55 -18.14
CA TYR A 34 -22.96 -20.27 -17.95
C TYR A 34 -23.14 -19.95 -16.47
N GLY A 35 -22.96 -18.69 -16.11
CA GLY A 35 -23.12 -18.18 -14.74
C GLY A 35 -23.33 -16.67 -14.73
N TRP A 36 -23.37 -16.05 -13.56
CA TRP A 36 -23.57 -14.60 -13.46
C TRP A 36 -22.24 -13.84 -13.30
N LYS A 37 -22.17 -12.67 -13.92
CA LYS A 37 -21.00 -11.79 -13.77
C LYS A 37 -21.01 -11.21 -12.36
N VAL A 38 -19.89 -11.36 -11.65
CA VAL A 38 -19.67 -10.67 -10.37
C VAL A 38 -19.63 -9.16 -10.63
N GLY A 39 -20.42 -8.42 -9.87
CA GLY A 39 -20.48 -6.96 -9.93
C GLY A 39 -19.17 -6.31 -9.47
N ASP A 40 -18.99 -5.03 -9.80
CA ASP A 40 -17.71 -4.34 -9.58
C ASP A 40 -17.29 -4.29 -8.11
N TRP A 41 -18.22 -4.12 -7.17
CA TRP A 41 -17.93 -4.18 -5.74
C TRP A 41 -17.40 -5.55 -5.30
N GLY A 42 -18.00 -6.64 -5.78
CA GLY A 42 -17.49 -7.99 -5.49
C GLY A 42 -16.14 -8.28 -6.16
N ARG A 43 -15.82 -7.60 -7.27
CA ARG A 43 -14.50 -7.66 -7.90
C ARG A 43 -13.47 -6.87 -7.11
N LEU A 44 -13.83 -5.69 -6.59
CA LEU A 44 -13.00 -4.89 -5.69
C LEU A 44 -12.60 -5.72 -4.46
N ASP A 45 -13.55 -6.33 -3.76
CA ASP A 45 -13.27 -7.14 -2.57
C ASP A 45 -12.32 -8.31 -2.89
N ARG A 46 -12.57 -9.01 -4.01
CA ARG A 46 -11.70 -10.11 -4.45
C ARG A 46 -10.30 -9.63 -4.77
N PHE A 47 -10.17 -8.48 -5.44
CA PHE A 47 -8.87 -7.94 -5.77
C PHE A 47 -8.10 -7.51 -4.51
N LEU A 48 -8.78 -6.87 -3.56
CA LEU A 48 -8.17 -6.46 -2.29
C LEU A 48 -7.72 -7.64 -1.43
N ILE A 49 -8.43 -8.77 -1.47
CA ILE A 49 -8.12 -9.96 -0.66
C ILE A 49 -7.14 -10.90 -1.36
N LEU A 50 -7.34 -11.19 -2.64
CA LEU A 50 -6.61 -12.23 -3.37
C LEU A 50 -5.47 -11.67 -4.23
N GLY A 51 -5.52 -10.39 -4.61
CA GLY A 51 -4.65 -9.84 -5.63
C GLY A 51 -4.88 -10.49 -7.01
N THR A 52 -3.88 -10.39 -7.88
CA THR A 52 -3.89 -10.98 -9.22
C THR A 52 -2.62 -11.74 -9.58
N GLU A 53 -1.65 -11.80 -8.67
CA GLU A 53 -0.35 -12.44 -8.86
C GLU A 53 -0.48 -13.92 -9.23
N GLY A 54 0.29 -14.37 -10.22
CA GLY A 54 0.22 -15.71 -10.80
C GLY A 54 -1.02 -15.96 -11.67
N GLY A 55 -1.98 -15.03 -11.69
CA GLY A 55 -3.24 -15.18 -12.40
C GLY A 55 -4.14 -16.26 -11.79
N THR A 56 -4.89 -16.95 -12.65
CA THR A 56 -5.68 -18.13 -12.28
C THR A 56 -5.38 -19.25 -13.27
N TYR A 57 -5.85 -20.46 -12.96
CA TYR A 57 -5.75 -21.60 -13.89
C TYR A 57 -6.23 -21.28 -15.32
N TYR A 58 -7.17 -20.35 -15.48
CA TYR A 58 -7.75 -19.99 -16.78
C TYR A 58 -7.30 -18.64 -17.35
N VAL A 59 -6.59 -17.81 -16.58
CA VAL A 59 -6.32 -16.40 -16.94
C VAL A 59 -4.94 -15.98 -16.47
N ARG A 60 -4.15 -15.40 -17.37
CA ARG A 60 -2.85 -14.81 -17.02
C ARG A 60 -3.01 -13.60 -16.11
N GLU A 61 -2.01 -13.39 -15.25
CA GLU A 61 -1.93 -12.27 -14.31
C GLU A 61 -2.25 -10.92 -14.95
N SER A 62 -1.57 -10.56 -16.04
CA SER A 62 -1.72 -9.25 -16.68
C SER A 62 -3.17 -8.93 -17.07
N LYS A 63 -3.87 -9.90 -17.64
CA LYS A 63 -5.29 -9.75 -18.01
C LYS A 63 -6.17 -9.59 -16.77
N LEU A 64 -5.90 -10.34 -15.71
CA LEU A 64 -6.67 -10.25 -14.47
C LEU A 64 -6.45 -8.90 -13.78
N THR A 65 -5.21 -8.38 -13.79
CA THR A 65 -4.88 -7.05 -13.26
C THR A 65 -5.62 -5.94 -14.01
N ILE A 66 -5.68 -6.02 -15.35
CA ILE A 66 -6.44 -5.05 -16.15
C ILE A 66 -7.94 -5.12 -15.82
N GLU A 67 -8.53 -6.32 -15.84
CA GLU A 67 -9.97 -6.52 -15.55
C GLU A 67 -10.36 -6.08 -14.12
N ALA A 68 -9.46 -6.26 -13.15
CA ALA A 68 -9.64 -5.79 -11.78
C ALA A 68 -9.52 -4.27 -11.68
N SER A 69 -8.49 -3.68 -12.28
CA SER A 69 -8.25 -2.23 -12.26
C SER A 69 -9.39 -1.45 -12.92
N GLU A 70 -9.91 -1.93 -14.05
CA GLU A 70 -11.08 -1.31 -14.69
C GLU A 70 -12.33 -1.37 -13.79
N ALA A 71 -12.50 -2.45 -13.01
CA ALA A 71 -13.58 -2.54 -12.04
C ALA A 71 -13.39 -1.54 -10.89
N VAL A 72 -12.16 -1.36 -10.43
CA VAL A 72 -11.82 -0.33 -9.43
C VAL A 72 -12.14 1.07 -9.96
N VAL A 73 -11.78 1.40 -11.19
CA VAL A 73 -12.12 2.69 -11.81
C VAL A 73 -13.63 2.91 -11.83
N ARG A 74 -14.42 1.90 -12.23
CA ARG A 74 -15.89 2.00 -12.20
C ARG A 74 -16.44 2.18 -10.79
N CYS A 75 -15.86 1.51 -9.79
CA CYS A 75 -16.20 1.72 -8.38
C CYS A 75 -15.87 3.14 -7.90
N ILE A 76 -14.71 3.69 -8.27
CA ILE A 76 -14.29 5.05 -7.92
C ILE A 76 -15.27 6.08 -8.50
N HIS A 77 -15.64 5.96 -9.77
CA HIS A 77 -16.61 6.87 -10.40
C HIS A 77 -18.02 6.75 -9.81
N LYS A 78 -18.37 5.57 -9.29
CA LYS A 78 -19.69 5.33 -8.70
C LYS A 78 -19.78 5.86 -7.26
N ASP A 79 -18.76 5.60 -6.44
CA ASP A 79 -18.69 5.98 -5.03
C ASP A 79 -17.25 5.80 -4.52
N GLY A 80 -16.37 6.74 -4.85
CA GLY A 80 -14.95 6.70 -4.46
C GLY A 80 -14.71 6.74 -2.94
N PRO A 81 -15.44 7.53 -2.13
CA PRO A 81 -15.32 7.48 -0.68
C PRO A 81 -15.59 6.08 -0.09
N ARG A 82 -16.56 5.34 -0.63
CA ARG A 82 -16.80 3.94 -0.25
C ARG A 82 -15.63 3.02 -0.62
N VAL A 83 -14.98 3.22 -1.77
CA VAL A 83 -13.76 2.45 -2.12
C VAL A 83 -12.68 2.68 -1.08
N VAL A 84 -12.42 3.94 -0.71
CA VAL A 84 -11.42 4.28 0.32
C VAL A 84 -11.77 3.64 1.66
N LYS A 85 -13.03 3.68 2.08
CA LYS A 85 -13.50 3.01 3.31
C LYS A 85 -13.21 1.50 3.27
N THR A 86 -13.55 0.83 2.16
CA THR A 86 -13.36 -0.61 1.97
C THR A 86 -11.87 -1.00 2.04
N VAL A 87 -10.99 -0.19 1.42
CA VAL A 87 -9.53 -0.37 1.47
C VAL A 87 -9.02 -0.34 2.91
N VAL A 88 -9.45 0.66 3.70
CA VAL A 88 -9.04 0.81 5.10
C VAL A 88 -9.53 -0.36 5.93
N GLU A 89 -10.79 -0.75 5.78
CA GLU A 89 -11.38 -1.89 6.52
C GLU A 89 -10.62 -3.18 6.27
N ILE A 90 -10.31 -3.52 5.01
CA ILE A 90 -9.58 -4.75 4.67
C ILE A 90 -8.13 -4.70 5.17
N SER A 91 -7.45 -3.54 5.02
CA SER A 91 -6.05 -3.38 5.44
C SER A 91 -5.90 -3.47 6.96
N GLN A 92 -6.78 -2.79 7.72
CA GLN A 92 -6.70 -2.77 9.18
C GLN A 92 -7.16 -4.08 9.82
N ALA A 93 -8.18 -4.75 9.26
CA ALA A 93 -8.64 -6.04 9.75
C ALA A 93 -7.70 -7.20 9.40
N GLY A 94 -6.65 -6.97 8.60
CA GLY A 94 -5.69 -8.01 8.21
C GLY A 94 -6.32 -9.14 7.39
N ARG A 95 -7.39 -8.85 6.65
CA ARG A 95 -8.15 -9.87 5.89
C ARG A 95 -7.45 -10.34 4.63
N ALA A 96 -6.45 -9.60 4.16
CA ALA A 96 -5.64 -9.92 2.99
C ALA A 96 -4.24 -10.37 3.44
N PRO A 97 -3.67 -11.42 2.83
CA PRO A 97 -2.31 -11.88 3.14
C PRO A 97 -1.23 -10.89 2.68
N LYS A 98 -1.51 -10.10 1.63
CA LYS A 98 -0.63 -9.05 1.11
C LYS A 98 -1.35 -7.70 1.15
N ASN A 99 -0.61 -6.64 1.46
CA ASN A 99 -1.18 -5.28 1.54
C ASN A 99 -1.06 -4.50 0.22
N ASP A 100 -0.30 -5.03 -0.75
CA ASP A 100 -0.03 -4.42 -2.04
C ASP A 100 -1.29 -4.04 -2.83
N PRO A 101 -2.34 -4.90 -2.93
CA PRO A 101 -3.57 -4.52 -3.60
C PRO A 101 -4.26 -3.33 -2.95
N ALA A 102 -4.24 -3.23 -1.61
CA ALA A 102 -4.82 -2.11 -0.88
C ALA A 102 -4.06 -0.81 -1.16
N LEU A 103 -2.73 -0.85 -1.22
CA LEU A 103 -1.89 0.31 -1.56
C LEU A 103 -2.11 0.76 -3.01
N PHE A 104 -2.22 -0.18 -3.94
CA PHE A 104 -2.49 0.11 -5.35
C PHE A 104 -3.85 0.77 -5.54
N VAL A 105 -4.91 0.21 -4.95
CA VAL A 105 -6.26 0.81 -5.01
C VAL A 105 -6.31 2.17 -4.32
N LEU A 106 -5.59 2.35 -3.21
CA LEU A 106 -5.49 3.66 -2.56
C LEU A 106 -4.81 4.70 -3.46
N ALA A 107 -3.76 4.30 -4.19
CA ALA A 107 -3.10 5.16 -5.18
C ALA A 107 -4.04 5.53 -6.33
N MET A 108 -4.84 4.59 -6.82
CA MET A 108 -5.89 4.86 -7.82
C MET A 108 -6.90 5.89 -7.28
N CYS A 109 -7.38 5.74 -6.04
CA CYS A 109 -8.30 6.69 -5.42
C CYS A 109 -7.68 8.09 -5.30
N ALA A 110 -6.41 8.17 -4.89
CA ALA A 110 -5.67 9.41 -4.69
C ALA A 110 -5.37 10.18 -5.99
N LYS A 111 -5.40 9.51 -7.15
CA LYS A 111 -5.04 10.08 -8.45
C LYS A 111 -6.21 10.22 -9.40
N LEU A 112 -7.05 9.19 -9.50
CA LEU A 112 -8.15 9.07 -10.46
C LEU A 112 -9.52 9.50 -9.88
N GLY A 113 -9.65 9.57 -8.55
CA GLY A 113 -10.91 9.96 -7.91
C GLY A 113 -11.29 11.44 -8.11
N ASP A 114 -12.48 11.82 -7.66
CA ASP A 114 -12.87 13.23 -7.53
C ASP A 114 -12.19 13.90 -6.31
N ALA A 115 -12.46 15.19 -6.09
CA ALA A 115 -11.82 15.96 -5.01
C ALA A 115 -12.05 15.35 -3.62
N GLU A 116 -13.26 14.84 -3.36
CA GLU A 116 -13.61 14.18 -2.10
C GLU A 116 -12.84 12.87 -1.93
N THR A 117 -12.83 12.02 -2.95
CA THR A 117 -12.13 10.73 -2.96
C THR A 117 -10.62 10.91 -2.80
N LYS A 118 -10.03 11.86 -3.53
CA LYS A 118 -8.58 12.15 -3.41
C LYS A 118 -8.23 12.59 -2.00
N THR A 119 -9.03 13.49 -1.42
CA THR A 119 -8.84 13.97 -0.06
C THR A 119 -8.98 12.83 0.96
N ALA A 120 -10.00 11.99 0.81
CA ALA A 120 -10.21 10.82 1.66
C ALA A 120 -9.03 9.84 1.58
N ALA A 121 -8.56 9.52 0.38
CA ALA A 121 -7.44 8.60 0.16
C ALA A 121 -6.15 9.11 0.80
N TYR A 122 -5.78 10.37 0.58
CA TYR A 122 -4.59 10.97 1.19
C TYR A 122 -4.66 11.01 2.71
N ARG A 123 -5.83 11.30 3.28
CA ARG A 123 -6.04 11.37 4.73
C ARG A 123 -5.85 10.01 5.42
N VAL A 124 -6.23 8.91 4.77
CA VAL A 124 -6.12 7.56 5.37
C VAL A 124 -4.79 6.87 5.05
N LEU A 125 -3.88 7.52 4.31
CA LEU A 125 -2.60 6.94 3.91
C LEU A 125 -1.84 6.30 5.08
N PRO A 126 -1.65 6.94 6.26
CA PRO A 126 -0.93 6.32 7.38
C PRO A 126 -1.59 5.06 7.95
N LYS A 127 -2.90 4.89 7.76
CA LYS A 127 -3.65 3.70 8.22
C LYS A 127 -3.38 2.49 7.35
N VAL A 128 -3.18 2.70 6.04
CA VAL A 128 -2.95 1.63 5.05
C VAL A 128 -1.46 1.40 4.85
N ALA A 129 -0.69 2.48 4.66
CA ALA A 129 0.76 2.46 4.56
C ALA A 129 1.39 2.46 5.96
N ARG A 130 1.36 1.30 6.63
CA ARG A 130 1.81 1.18 8.04
C ARG A 130 3.32 1.30 8.26
N ILE A 131 4.13 0.91 7.28
CA ILE A 131 5.60 0.84 7.36
C ILE A 131 6.26 1.50 6.15
N GLY A 132 7.58 1.72 6.20
CA GLY A 132 8.36 2.36 5.12
C GLY A 132 8.15 1.69 3.76
N THR A 133 8.24 0.36 3.69
CA THR A 133 7.96 -0.42 2.46
C THR A 133 6.58 -0.08 1.85
N HIS A 134 5.54 0.03 2.67
CA HIS A 134 4.20 0.36 2.16
C HIS A 134 4.13 1.80 1.62
N LEU A 135 4.82 2.73 2.26
CA LEU A 135 4.89 4.12 1.80
C LEU A 135 5.53 4.21 0.42
N PHE A 136 6.64 3.47 0.22
CA PHE A 136 7.35 3.41 -1.05
C PHE A 136 6.53 2.73 -2.15
N HIS A 137 5.91 1.59 -1.87
CA HIS A 137 5.00 0.93 -2.83
C HIS A 137 3.86 1.88 -3.24
N PHE A 138 3.26 2.62 -2.28
CA PHE A 138 2.24 3.61 -2.59
C PHE A 138 2.76 4.72 -3.50
N ALA A 139 3.96 5.25 -3.26
CA ALA A 139 4.56 6.28 -4.09
C ALA A 139 4.79 5.79 -5.53
N GLU A 140 5.31 4.58 -5.68
CA GLU A 140 5.54 3.97 -7.00
C GLU A 140 4.22 3.72 -7.74
N TYR A 141 3.20 3.19 -7.09
CA TYR A 141 1.88 3.05 -7.71
C TYR A 141 1.25 4.39 -8.07
N ALA A 142 1.37 5.41 -7.20
CA ALA A 142 0.80 6.72 -7.44
C ALA A 142 1.46 7.43 -8.64
N LYS A 143 2.75 7.17 -8.89
CA LYS A 143 3.50 7.69 -10.05
C LYS A 143 2.90 7.21 -11.38
N ALA A 144 2.39 5.99 -11.44
CA ALA A 144 1.78 5.43 -12.65
C ALA A 144 0.47 6.13 -13.06
N PHE A 145 -0.20 6.82 -12.13
CA PHE A 145 -1.50 7.47 -12.37
C PHE A 145 -1.43 9.00 -12.46
N GLY A 146 -0.22 9.56 -12.48
CA GLY A 146 0.01 10.99 -12.70
C GLY A 146 1.18 11.56 -11.90
N GLY A 147 1.42 12.86 -12.09
CA GLY A 147 2.50 13.57 -11.42
C GLY A 147 2.44 13.49 -9.89
N LEU A 148 3.60 13.39 -9.26
CA LEU A 148 3.77 13.52 -7.82
C LEU A 148 4.11 14.98 -7.47
N GLY A 149 3.97 15.36 -6.20
CA GLY A 149 4.32 16.72 -5.72
C GLY A 149 3.15 17.73 -5.70
N GLY A 150 1.92 17.33 -6.02
CA GLY A 150 0.75 18.17 -5.73
C GLY A 150 0.52 18.35 -4.21
N ASN A 151 -0.08 19.46 -3.79
CA ASN A 151 -0.27 19.80 -2.36
C ASN A 151 -0.92 18.68 -1.53
N GLY A 152 -1.89 17.95 -2.08
CA GLY A 152 -2.52 16.82 -1.40
C GLY A 152 -1.52 15.69 -1.10
N PHE A 153 -0.67 15.34 -2.07
CA PHE A 153 0.39 14.36 -1.91
C PHE A 153 1.43 14.84 -0.88
N LYS A 154 1.92 16.08 -1.01
CA LYS A 154 2.90 16.66 -0.08
C LYS A 154 2.41 16.60 1.38
N ARG A 155 1.15 16.99 1.62
CA ARG A 155 0.51 16.93 2.95
C ARG A 155 0.36 15.50 3.46
N ALA A 156 0.00 14.54 2.60
CA ALA A 156 -0.16 13.14 2.99
C ALA A 156 1.16 12.50 3.40
N ILE A 157 2.22 12.74 2.62
CA ILE A 157 3.57 12.29 2.95
C ILE A 157 4.05 12.96 4.23
N GLY A 158 3.86 14.28 4.37
CA GLY A 158 4.26 14.99 5.58
C GLY A 158 3.59 14.45 6.85
N ARG A 159 2.28 14.16 6.80
CA ARG A 159 1.57 13.48 7.90
C ARG A 159 2.14 12.10 8.20
N TRP A 160 2.49 11.32 7.19
CA TRP A 160 3.06 9.99 7.41
C TRP A 160 4.34 10.02 8.25
N TYR A 161 5.21 11.01 8.00
CA TYR A 161 6.42 11.24 8.77
C TYR A 161 6.13 11.85 10.14
N ASN A 162 5.42 12.98 10.17
CA ASN A 162 5.28 13.80 11.39
C ASN A 162 4.27 13.28 12.41
N ASP A 163 3.27 12.48 12.00
CA ASP A 163 2.26 11.95 12.95
C ASP A 163 2.81 10.76 13.76
N LYS A 164 3.99 10.23 13.40
CA LYS A 164 4.65 9.16 14.15
C LYS A 164 5.57 9.76 15.21
N PRO A 165 5.60 9.19 16.43
CA PRO A 165 6.67 9.50 17.39
C PRO A 165 8.06 9.25 16.78
N ALA A 166 9.04 10.07 17.16
CA ALA A 166 10.38 10.05 16.56
C ALA A 166 11.07 8.69 16.70
N ASP A 167 10.93 8.01 17.84
CA ASP A 167 11.44 6.65 18.08
C ASP A 167 10.85 5.62 17.09
N ARG A 168 9.54 5.71 16.84
CA ARG A 168 8.85 4.83 15.90
C ARG A 168 9.21 5.12 14.47
N LEU A 169 9.40 6.39 14.12
CA LEU A 169 9.87 6.78 12.80
C LEU A 169 11.33 6.37 12.59
N CYS A 170 12.18 6.52 13.61
CA CYS A 170 13.58 6.10 13.61
C CYS A 170 13.69 4.62 13.27
N TYR A 171 12.90 3.77 13.92
CA TYR A 171 12.82 2.34 13.57
C TYR A 171 12.43 2.10 12.11
N GLN A 172 11.48 2.87 11.56
CA GLN A 172 11.12 2.75 10.15
C GLN A 172 12.30 3.10 9.24
N ALA A 173 13.00 4.19 9.52
CA ALA A 173 14.08 4.70 8.71
C ALA A 173 15.31 3.78 8.72
N VAL A 174 15.65 3.19 9.87
CA VAL A 174 16.72 2.21 10.00
C VAL A 174 16.37 0.90 9.28
N LYS A 175 15.16 0.37 9.51
CA LYS A 175 14.79 -0.95 9.00
C LYS A 175 14.41 -0.94 7.52
N TYR A 176 13.77 0.12 7.05
CA TYR A 176 13.18 0.21 5.72
C TYR A 176 13.78 1.39 4.96
N GLN A 177 15.07 1.33 4.63
CA GLN A 177 15.78 2.45 4.00
C GLN A 177 15.27 2.79 2.58
N GLN A 178 14.96 1.77 1.78
CA GLN A 178 14.45 1.93 0.41
C GLN A 178 13.65 0.71 -0.09
N ARG A 179 12.78 0.94 -1.07
CA ARG A 179 12.01 -0.10 -1.79
C ARG A 179 11.51 0.45 -3.12
N ASP A 180 11.38 -0.40 -4.14
CA ASP A 180 10.83 -0.03 -5.46
C ASP A 180 11.49 1.20 -6.10
N GLY A 181 12.79 1.41 -5.85
CA GLY A 181 13.53 2.58 -6.32
C GLY A 181 13.23 3.88 -5.57
N TRP A 182 12.49 3.83 -4.46
CA TRP A 182 12.21 4.95 -3.56
C TRP A 182 12.94 4.80 -2.23
N SER A 183 13.45 5.92 -1.73
CA SER A 183 14.01 6.04 -0.38
C SER A 183 13.28 7.11 0.45
N HIS A 184 13.57 7.16 1.74
CA HIS A 184 13.09 8.24 2.60
C HIS A 184 13.56 9.62 2.09
N ARG A 185 14.81 9.72 1.65
CA ARG A 185 15.40 10.93 1.05
C ARG A 185 14.57 11.46 -0.11
N ASP A 186 14.15 10.59 -1.02
CA ASP A 186 13.39 10.98 -2.22
C ASP A 186 12.04 11.58 -1.82
N LEU A 187 11.31 10.91 -0.93
CA LEU A 187 10.00 11.37 -0.49
C LEU A 187 10.06 12.65 0.33
N LEU A 188 11.06 12.79 1.22
CA LEU A 188 11.25 14.01 2.01
C LEU A 188 11.51 15.22 1.10
N ARG A 189 12.40 15.07 0.11
CA ARG A 189 12.71 16.12 -0.87
C ARG A 189 11.52 16.45 -1.76
N LEU A 190 10.85 15.43 -2.31
CA LEU A 190 9.71 15.61 -3.20
C LEU A 190 8.50 16.25 -2.49
N ALA A 191 8.26 15.87 -1.23
CA ALA A 191 7.16 16.40 -0.44
C ALA A 191 7.48 17.72 0.28
N HIS A 192 8.75 18.12 0.36
CA HIS A 192 9.24 19.24 1.16
C HIS A 192 8.74 19.19 2.61
N VAL A 193 8.86 18.02 3.24
CA VAL A 193 8.33 17.80 4.58
C VAL A 193 9.07 18.67 5.57
N GLN A 194 8.32 19.46 6.34
CA GLN A 194 8.87 20.22 7.46
C GLN A 194 8.80 19.36 8.73
N PRO A 195 9.89 19.28 9.51
CA PRO A 195 9.91 18.48 10.74
C PRO A 195 8.94 19.05 11.77
N ALA A 196 8.26 18.17 12.51
CA ALA A 196 7.33 18.57 13.57
C ALA A 196 7.99 18.81 14.94
N SER A 197 9.22 18.33 15.14
CA SER A 197 10.02 18.51 16.36
C SER A 197 11.51 18.49 16.03
N GLU A 198 12.36 18.81 17.02
CA GLU A 198 13.81 18.73 16.85
C GLU A 198 14.27 17.30 16.54
N ASP A 199 13.72 16.29 17.22
CA ASP A 199 14.06 14.89 16.91
C ASP A 199 13.69 14.50 15.47
N HIS A 200 12.57 15.00 14.95
CA HIS A 200 12.22 14.83 13.54
C HIS A 200 13.20 15.55 12.63
N ASN A 201 13.66 16.74 13.01
CA ASN A 201 14.63 17.53 12.25
C ASN A 201 15.95 16.77 12.12
N VAL A 202 16.50 16.29 13.24
CA VAL A 202 17.72 15.46 13.28
C VAL A 202 17.56 14.21 12.44
N LEU A 203 16.45 13.48 12.60
CA LEU A 203 16.20 12.25 11.84
C LEU A 203 16.02 12.52 10.34
N PHE A 204 15.35 13.61 9.96
CA PHE A 204 15.20 14.01 8.56
C PHE A 204 16.53 14.39 7.94
N HIS A 205 17.37 15.13 8.67
CA HIS A 205 18.73 15.45 8.27
C HIS A 205 19.52 14.16 8.01
N TRP A 206 19.52 13.21 8.95
CA TRP A 206 20.20 11.92 8.78
C TRP A 206 19.66 11.13 7.58
N MET A 207 18.35 11.05 7.39
CA MET A 207 17.76 10.38 6.21
C MET A 207 18.17 11.05 4.88
N VAL A 208 18.33 12.38 4.88
CA VAL A 208 18.56 13.18 3.66
C VAL A 208 20.03 13.42 3.36
N ASN A 209 20.92 13.42 4.35
CA ASN A 209 22.34 13.73 4.18
C ASN A 209 23.22 12.54 4.58
N GLY A 210 22.85 11.81 5.63
CA GLY A 210 23.59 10.67 6.16
C GLY A 210 24.08 10.96 7.58
N TRP A 211 24.93 10.07 8.10
CA TRP A 211 25.62 10.28 9.37
C TRP A 211 26.90 11.08 9.13
N GLU A 212 26.89 12.36 9.47
CA GLU A 212 28.06 13.24 9.43
C GLU A 212 28.66 13.32 10.84
N ILE A 213 29.88 12.83 10.99
CA ILE A 213 30.69 13.03 12.20
C ILE A 213 31.43 14.34 11.99
N GLU A 214 30.84 15.48 12.33
CA GLU A 214 31.63 16.70 12.47
C GLU A 214 32.26 16.68 13.88
N ASP A 215 33.58 16.56 13.91
CA ASP A 215 34.44 16.44 15.11
C ASP A 215 34.42 17.67 16.05
N ASP A 216 33.55 18.65 15.79
CA ASP A 216 33.57 19.98 16.45
C ASP A 216 32.18 20.53 16.83
N SER A 217 31.12 19.73 16.74
CA SER A 217 29.82 20.11 17.30
C SER A 217 29.26 18.99 18.17
N ASP A 218 28.53 19.35 19.22
CA ASP A 218 27.90 18.56 20.29
C ASP A 218 27.07 17.30 19.87
N HIS A 219 27.57 16.45 18.98
CA HIS A 219 26.83 15.40 18.30
C HIS A 219 27.35 14.02 18.73
N VAL A 220 26.78 13.58 19.85
CA VAL A 220 26.57 12.20 20.30
C VAL A 220 27.72 11.22 20.05
N ARG A 221 28.66 11.18 20.98
CA ARG A 221 29.52 10.00 21.20
C ARG A 221 28.68 8.83 21.76
N ALA A 222 29.13 7.59 21.56
CA ALA A 222 28.44 6.38 22.03
C ALA A 222 28.17 6.35 23.55
N ASP A 223 28.92 7.12 24.34
CA ASP A 223 28.74 7.34 25.78
C ASP A 223 27.63 8.35 26.13
N MET A 224 27.05 9.05 25.15
CA MET A 224 25.97 10.03 25.32
C MET A 224 24.58 9.53 24.92
N VAL A 225 24.47 8.31 24.36
CA VAL A 225 23.17 7.70 24.01
C VAL A 225 22.47 7.30 25.31
N LYS A 226 21.58 8.17 25.78
CA LYS A 226 20.76 7.84 26.95
C LYS A 226 19.77 6.72 26.56
N PRO A 227 19.48 5.75 27.43
CA PRO A 227 18.50 4.69 27.13
C PRO A 227 17.15 5.22 26.66
N ASP A 228 16.80 6.41 27.12
CA ASP A 228 15.58 7.17 26.90
C ASP A 228 15.66 8.15 25.71
N ASP A 229 16.76 8.16 24.96
CA ASP A 229 16.91 8.94 23.72
C ASP A 229 16.01 8.37 22.60
N PRO A 230 15.07 9.16 22.03
CA PRO A 230 14.21 8.72 20.92
C PRO A 230 14.99 8.27 19.67
N LEU A 231 16.22 8.75 19.49
CA LEU A 231 17.06 8.50 18.31
C LEU A 231 18.14 7.45 18.56
N ARG A 232 18.15 6.80 19.74
CA ARG A 232 19.12 5.74 20.10
C ARG A 232 19.28 4.66 19.03
N LEU A 233 18.19 4.32 18.33
CA LEU A 233 18.16 3.26 17.32
C LEU A 233 18.93 3.66 16.05
N MET A 234 18.89 4.94 15.67
CA MET A 234 19.69 5.50 14.57
C MET A 234 21.16 5.52 14.95
N ILE A 235 21.47 5.95 16.17
CA ILE A 235 22.86 6.04 16.65
C ILE A 235 23.48 4.65 16.76
N GLY A 236 22.79 3.71 17.41
CA GLY A 236 23.21 2.31 17.51
C GLY A 236 23.38 1.64 16.15
N PHE A 237 22.52 1.97 15.17
CA PHE A 237 22.66 1.48 13.80
C PHE A 237 23.94 1.99 13.12
N GLU A 238 24.29 3.26 13.29
CA GLU A 238 25.51 3.83 12.71
C GLU A 238 26.78 3.33 13.43
N LEU A 239 26.75 3.19 14.75
CA LEU A 239 27.83 2.56 15.52
C LEU A 239 28.03 1.10 15.11
N ALA A 240 26.94 0.34 14.90
CA ALA A 240 27.04 -1.05 14.47
C ALA A 240 27.67 -1.20 13.08
N LYS A 241 27.47 -0.23 12.17
CA LYS A 241 28.12 -0.22 10.85
C LYS A 241 29.63 0.02 10.92
N GLN A 242 30.10 0.66 11.99
CA GLN A 242 31.50 0.98 12.24
C GLN A 242 32.19 -0.03 13.16
N ALA A 243 31.47 -0.98 13.73
CA ALA A 243 32.00 -1.95 14.68
C ALA A 243 32.87 -3.01 13.99
N ASP A 244 34.11 -3.16 14.47
CA ASP A 244 35.05 -4.17 13.96
C ASP A 244 34.85 -5.56 14.59
N LYS A 245 34.20 -5.64 15.76
CA LYS A 245 34.02 -6.89 16.53
C LYS A 245 32.56 -7.26 16.70
N ALA A 246 32.27 -8.55 16.56
CA ALA A 246 30.94 -9.10 16.81
C ALA A 246 30.44 -8.87 18.25
N SER A 247 31.35 -8.82 19.24
CA SER A 247 31.02 -8.49 20.63
C SER A 247 30.40 -7.09 20.78
N ASP A 248 30.89 -6.15 19.98
CA ASP A 248 30.49 -4.74 20.10
C ASP A 248 29.10 -4.55 19.49
N VAL A 249 28.84 -5.23 18.37
CA VAL A 249 27.49 -5.32 17.77
C VAL A 249 26.51 -6.04 18.71
N ALA A 250 26.93 -7.14 19.34
CA ALA A 250 26.07 -7.88 20.27
C ALA A 250 25.65 -7.04 21.48
N LYS A 251 26.57 -6.20 21.99
CA LYS A 251 26.28 -5.26 23.07
C LYS A 251 25.25 -4.20 22.66
N LEU A 252 25.40 -3.61 21.47
CA LEU A 252 24.44 -2.64 20.91
C LEU A 252 23.03 -3.21 20.69
N ILE A 253 22.88 -4.53 20.56
CA ILE A 253 21.57 -5.18 20.42
C ILE A 253 20.91 -5.42 21.79
N GLN A 254 21.71 -5.61 22.84
CA GLN A 254 21.23 -5.93 24.18
C GLN A 254 20.83 -4.67 24.98
N ASP A 255 21.56 -3.58 24.79
CA ASP A 255 21.37 -2.28 25.46
C ASP A 255 20.27 -1.43 24.77
#